data_AF-A0A143PEI9-F1
#
_entry.id   AF-A0A143PEI9-F1
#
_cell.length_a   1.000
_cell.length_b   1.000
_cell.length_c   1.000
_cell.angle_alpha   90.00
_cell.angle_beta   90.00
_cell.angle_gamma   90.00
#
_symmetry.space_group_name_H-M   'P 1'
#
loop_
_entity.id
_entity.type
_entity.pdbx_description
1 polymer ?
#
loop_
_entity_poly.entity_id
_entity_poly.type
_entity_poly.pdbx_seq_one_letter_code
_entity_poly.pdbx_strand_id
1 'polypeptide(L)'
;MTDELTGPEQFTDEDRRYSGSRFRDVVDALFANPYQTVWGREGEPPLPDREQTIKSVFGGLLARGRSSRFEGASARTLDSAADLRWGSDRKGFARFLHPTGVCLVGRWQITEDTPYSGYFRRASKALVVARYSSGGGGNRRGRIRSLALVGKLFPTMDPDHHMPLRTANFITQQDIGGERSDSINAAELRNAPDVTVFRRGPAGTLLIKVASVFRRVDAEPTIRQLYPIAELGKAGDEPTRAPAFMRLLVAPEQPVIAGEDLDVRDEVMAQIFDRGDPVPKRTLTFTIDVTDDGDTSGTPFRVRRTFRNWRRIGSLVFDNAVVSHNGDAVIHFAHPTWRQDRDDPATATRLNKVKVR
;
A
#
# COMPACT_ATOMS: atom_id res chain seq x y z
N MET A 1 12.91 -26.02 5.18
CA MET A 1 12.77 -24.93 4.19
C MET A 1 13.91 -23.96 4.40
N THR A 2 14.83 -23.99 3.44
CA THR A 2 16.15 -23.35 3.44
C THR A 2 16.03 -21.83 3.26
N ASP A 3 17.00 -21.11 3.82
CA ASP A 3 17.20 -19.65 3.78
C ASP A 3 17.30 -19.03 2.35
N GLU A 4 17.12 -19.83 1.29
CA GLU A 4 17.25 -19.41 -0.12
C GLU A 4 16.06 -18.60 -0.65
N LEU A 5 14.91 -18.61 0.01
CA LEU A 5 13.70 -17.93 -0.49
C LEU A 5 13.68 -16.42 -0.24
N THR A 6 14.74 -15.88 0.36
CA THR A 6 14.72 -14.49 0.81
C THR A 6 16.01 -13.78 0.45
N GLY A 7 16.02 -13.19 -0.74
CA GLY A 7 17.11 -12.38 -1.25
C GLY A 7 17.59 -11.33 -0.24
N PRO A 8 18.86 -10.93 -0.30
CA PRO A 8 19.42 -9.97 0.64
C PRO A 8 18.66 -8.65 0.49
N GLU A 9 18.21 -8.04 1.59
CA GLU A 9 17.31 -6.87 1.65
C GLU A 9 17.97 -5.55 1.16
N GLN A 10 18.82 -5.63 0.13
CA GLN A 10 19.76 -4.63 -0.35
C GLN A 10 19.09 -3.42 -1.00
N PHE A 11 19.80 -2.30 -0.92
CA PHE A 11 19.59 -1.12 -1.74
C PHE A 11 20.55 -1.21 -2.94
N THR A 12 20.02 -1.30 -4.15
CA THR A 12 20.80 -1.53 -5.38
C THR A 12 21.15 -0.22 -6.08
N ASP A 13 21.99 -0.27 -7.11
CA ASP A 13 22.27 0.91 -7.96
C ASP A 13 21.06 1.32 -8.81
N GLU A 14 20.19 0.36 -9.16
CA GLU A 14 18.91 0.64 -9.83
C GLU A 14 18.05 1.56 -8.97
N ASP A 15 18.00 1.31 -7.65
CA ASP A 15 17.30 2.19 -6.70
C ASP A 15 17.90 3.60 -6.66
N ARG A 16 19.23 3.73 -6.78
CA ARG A 16 19.93 5.04 -6.73
C ARG A 16 19.69 5.86 -8.00
N ARG A 17 19.53 5.20 -9.14
CA ARG A 17 19.42 5.82 -10.47
C ARG A 17 17.98 6.02 -10.92
N TYR A 18 17.01 5.66 -10.09
CA TYR A 18 15.61 5.73 -10.42
C TYR A 18 15.16 7.17 -10.77
N SER A 19 14.57 7.32 -11.96
CA SER A 19 14.08 8.60 -12.47
C SER A 19 12.59 8.60 -12.80
N GLY A 20 11.91 7.46 -12.61
CA GLY A 20 10.53 7.22 -13.01
C GLY A 20 10.37 5.84 -13.65
N SER A 21 9.12 5.41 -13.86
CA SER A 21 8.79 4.24 -14.68
C SER A 21 7.73 4.60 -15.70
N ARG A 22 7.65 3.84 -16.80
CA ARG A 22 6.48 3.88 -17.67
C ARG A 22 5.35 3.10 -17.00
N PHE A 23 4.12 3.57 -17.17
CA PHE A 23 2.95 2.86 -16.66
C PHE A 23 2.86 1.45 -17.24
N ARG A 24 3.01 1.33 -18.57
CA ARG A 24 3.01 0.06 -19.29
C ARG A 24 3.98 -0.96 -18.71
N ASP A 25 5.24 -0.58 -18.49
CA ASP A 25 6.28 -1.48 -17.99
C ASP A 25 5.92 -2.05 -16.60
N VAL A 26 5.31 -1.23 -15.74
CA VAL A 26 4.86 -1.66 -14.40
C VAL A 26 3.66 -2.60 -14.51
N VAL A 27 2.69 -2.30 -15.37
CA VAL A 27 1.54 -3.19 -15.62
C VAL A 27 2.00 -4.51 -16.21
N ASP A 28 2.82 -4.51 -17.26
CA ASP A 28 3.34 -5.74 -17.87
C ASP A 28 4.10 -6.60 -16.87
N ALA A 29 4.94 -5.97 -16.02
CA ALA A 29 5.59 -6.67 -14.93
C ALA A 29 4.59 -7.32 -13.96
N LEU A 30 3.50 -6.64 -13.59
CA LEU A 30 2.51 -7.23 -12.68
C LEU A 30 1.79 -8.45 -13.28
N PHE A 31 1.52 -8.43 -14.57
CA PHE A 31 0.77 -9.49 -15.26
C PHE A 31 1.66 -10.62 -15.81
N ALA A 32 2.99 -10.48 -15.74
CA ALA A 32 3.91 -11.49 -16.28
C ALA A 32 3.89 -12.84 -15.52
N ASN A 33 3.65 -12.82 -14.20
CA ASN A 33 3.76 -14.01 -13.33
C ASN A 33 2.52 -14.22 -12.45
N PRO A 34 1.32 -14.39 -13.03
CA PRO A 34 0.11 -14.60 -12.25
C PRO A 34 0.15 -15.99 -11.57
N TYR A 35 -0.44 -16.10 -10.37
CA TYR A 35 -0.50 -17.40 -9.69
C TYR A 35 -1.52 -18.36 -10.32
N GLN A 36 -2.53 -17.81 -10.98
CA GLN A 36 -3.51 -18.54 -11.77
C GLN A 36 -3.60 -17.89 -13.14
N THR A 37 -3.70 -18.67 -14.21
CA THR A 37 -3.79 -18.11 -15.57
C THR A 37 -5.13 -17.42 -15.76
N VAL A 38 -6.20 -18.05 -15.28
CA VAL A 38 -7.54 -17.47 -15.18
C VAL A 38 -8.03 -17.63 -13.74
N TRP A 39 -8.32 -16.52 -13.07
CA TRP A 39 -8.69 -16.56 -11.67
C TRP A 39 -9.90 -17.48 -11.40
N GLY A 40 -9.70 -18.45 -10.52
CA GLY A 40 -10.74 -19.33 -10.00
C GLY A 40 -11.31 -20.34 -10.99
N ARG A 41 -10.71 -20.50 -12.17
CA ARG A 41 -11.05 -21.56 -13.14
C ARG A 41 -10.75 -22.95 -12.56
N GLU A 42 -11.54 -23.94 -12.96
CA GLU A 42 -11.30 -25.34 -12.59
C GLU A 42 -9.90 -25.81 -13.04
N GLY A 43 -9.17 -26.48 -12.14
CA GLY A 43 -7.81 -26.96 -12.36
C GLY A 43 -6.70 -25.97 -12.03
N GLU A 44 -7.02 -24.70 -11.76
CA GLU A 44 -6.02 -23.72 -11.31
C GLU A 44 -5.54 -24.04 -9.88
N PRO A 45 -4.24 -23.83 -9.58
CA PRO A 45 -3.70 -24.10 -8.26
C PRO A 45 -4.29 -23.16 -7.21
N PRO A 46 -4.36 -23.56 -5.93
CA PRO A 46 -4.78 -22.65 -4.87
C PRO A 46 -3.83 -21.45 -4.77
N LEU A 47 -4.39 -20.29 -4.47
CA LEU A 47 -3.58 -19.08 -4.26
C LEU A 47 -2.66 -19.27 -3.04
N PRO A 48 -1.37 -18.89 -3.12
CA PRO A 48 -0.42 -19.15 -2.04
C PRO A 48 -0.82 -18.41 -0.76
N ASP A 49 -0.73 -19.07 0.39
CA ASP A 49 -0.89 -18.44 1.69
C ASP A 49 0.48 -18.27 2.36
N ARG A 50 0.74 -17.08 2.89
CA ARG A 50 2.03 -16.72 3.49
C ARG A 50 1.82 -16.27 4.93
N GLU A 51 2.05 -17.21 5.85
CA GLU A 51 1.93 -16.92 7.27
C GLU A 51 3.03 -15.95 7.76
N GLN A 52 2.61 -14.96 8.53
CA GLN A 52 3.51 -14.01 9.16
C GLN A 52 3.83 -14.44 10.58
N THR A 53 5.08 -14.83 10.81
CA THR A 53 5.59 -15.25 12.12
C THR A 53 6.78 -14.38 12.50
N ILE A 54 7.15 -14.38 13.79
CA ILE A 54 8.37 -13.71 14.24
C ILE A 54 9.59 -14.20 13.44
N LYS A 55 9.64 -15.50 13.13
CA LYS A 55 10.72 -16.11 12.33
C LYS A 55 10.71 -15.61 10.88
N SER A 56 9.55 -15.55 10.22
CA SER A 56 9.48 -15.10 8.83
C SER A 56 9.76 -13.61 8.67
N VAL A 57 9.49 -12.79 9.69
CA VAL A 57 9.71 -11.33 9.68
C VAL A 57 11.12 -10.93 10.13
N PHE A 58 11.63 -11.52 11.22
CA PHE A 58 12.91 -11.10 11.82
C PHE A 58 14.07 -12.08 11.60
N GLY A 59 13.81 -13.28 11.08
CA GLY A 59 14.79 -14.36 10.97
C GLY A 59 14.85 -15.25 12.22
N GLY A 60 15.74 -16.26 12.20
CA GLY A 60 15.95 -17.18 13.32
C GLY A 60 16.73 -16.56 14.49
N LEU A 61 16.59 -17.14 15.69
CA LEU A 61 17.26 -16.69 16.94
C LEU A 61 18.80 -16.65 16.88
N LEU A 62 19.43 -17.34 15.92
CA LEU A 62 20.89 -17.46 15.79
C LEU A 62 21.53 -16.31 14.96
N ALA A 63 20.75 -15.36 14.44
CA ALA A 63 21.27 -14.24 13.62
C ALA A 63 21.91 -13.10 14.45
N ARG A 64 22.64 -13.42 15.53
CA ARG A 64 23.35 -12.41 16.34
C ARG A 64 24.44 -11.72 15.49
N GLY A 65 24.38 -10.39 15.41
CA GLY A 65 25.44 -9.55 14.82
C GLY A 65 25.17 -8.99 13.41
N ARG A 66 24.06 -9.35 12.75
CA ARG A 66 23.63 -8.72 11.49
C ARG A 66 22.50 -7.72 11.77
N SER A 67 22.47 -6.59 11.05
CA SER A 67 21.31 -5.68 11.11
C SER A 67 20.04 -6.50 10.85
N SER A 68 18.99 -6.26 11.65
CA SER A 68 17.81 -7.11 11.57
C SER A 68 17.23 -7.02 10.15
N ARG A 69 16.95 -8.17 9.53
CA ARG A 69 16.46 -8.26 8.14
C ARG A 69 15.26 -7.31 7.89
N PHE A 70 14.41 -7.19 8.90
CA PHE A 70 13.27 -6.28 8.91
C PHE A 70 13.65 -4.79 8.90
N GLU A 71 14.71 -4.39 9.61
CA GLU A 71 15.21 -3.01 9.63
C GLU A 71 15.77 -2.60 8.26
N GLY A 72 16.52 -3.48 7.60
CA GLY A 72 16.99 -3.25 6.23
C GLY A 72 15.82 -3.06 5.25
N ALA A 73 14.80 -3.92 5.34
CA ALA A 73 13.60 -3.76 4.52
C ALA A 73 12.80 -2.49 4.83
N SER A 74 12.75 -2.09 6.11
CA SER A 74 12.05 -0.89 6.54
C SER A 74 12.76 0.38 6.05
N ALA A 75 14.08 0.48 6.21
CA ALA A 75 14.88 1.60 5.71
C ALA A 75 14.75 1.74 4.19
N ARG A 76 14.86 0.63 3.47
CA ARG A 76 14.69 0.60 2.02
C ARG A 76 13.32 1.02 1.54
N THR A 77 12.27 0.74 2.31
CA THR A 77 10.91 1.15 1.97
C THR A 77 10.76 2.68 1.99
N LEU A 78 11.55 3.38 2.82
CA LEU A 78 11.62 4.84 2.86
C LEU A 78 12.59 5.39 1.81
N ASP A 79 13.69 4.68 1.55
CA ASP A 79 14.81 5.22 0.80
C ASP A 79 14.75 4.94 -0.71
N SER A 80 14.10 3.85 -1.15
CA SER A 80 14.02 3.50 -2.57
C SER A 80 12.75 4.08 -3.17
N ALA A 81 12.92 4.87 -4.23
CA ALA A 81 11.83 5.42 -5.02
C ALA A 81 11.41 4.51 -6.19
N ALA A 82 12.13 3.42 -6.46
CA ALA A 82 11.87 2.54 -7.60
C ALA A 82 10.46 1.93 -7.56
N ASP A 83 9.79 1.79 -8.70
CA ASP A 83 8.44 1.20 -8.75
C ASP A 83 8.45 -0.32 -8.81
N LEU A 84 9.51 -0.91 -9.39
CA LEU A 84 9.74 -2.35 -9.47
C LEU A 84 11.10 -2.66 -8.88
N ARG A 85 11.18 -3.67 -8.02
CA ARG A 85 12.41 -4.04 -7.32
C ARG A 85 12.66 -5.53 -7.46
N TRP A 86 13.49 -5.86 -8.44
CA TRP A 86 13.77 -7.24 -8.83
C TRP A 86 14.87 -7.92 -8.00
N GLY A 87 15.73 -7.14 -7.33
CA GLY A 87 16.90 -7.69 -6.65
C GLY A 87 17.94 -8.25 -7.63
N SER A 88 19.09 -8.64 -7.11
CA SER A 88 20.20 -9.18 -7.92
C SER A 88 19.87 -10.53 -8.56
N ASP A 89 19.00 -11.32 -7.92
CA ASP A 89 18.54 -12.63 -8.41
C ASP A 89 17.33 -12.53 -9.35
N ARG A 90 16.82 -11.31 -9.59
CA ARG A 90 15.66 -11.02 -10.43
C ARG A 90 14.35 -11.63 -9.93
N LYS A 91 14.25 -12.04 -8.66
CA LYS A 91 13.04 -12.67 -8.08
C LYS A 91 12.20 -11.74 -7.22
N GLY A 92 12.71 -10.56 -6.92
CA GLY A 92 12.12 -9.59 -6.01
C GLY A 92 12.38 -9.90 -4.53
N PHE A 93 11.69 -9.17 -3.66
CA PHE A 93 11.88 -9.21 -2.21
C PHE A 93 10.60 -9.71 -1.53
N ALA A 94 10.74 -10.69 -0.64
CA ALA A 94 9.61 -11.16 0.15
C ALA A 94 9.05 -10.02 1.03
N ARG A 95 7.74 -9.75 0.93
CA ARG A 95 7.06 -8.83 1.83
C ARG A 95 6.91 -9.43 3.22
N PHE A 96 7.48 -8.76 4.23
CA PHE A 96 7.27 -9.15 5.63
C PHE A 96 5.91 -8.79 6.17
N LEU A 97 5.39 -7.64 5.72
CA LEU A 97 4.10 -7.10 6.10
C LEU A 97 3.17 -7.14 4.89
N HIS A 98 1.93 -7.56 5.10
CA HIS A 98 0.93 -7.68 4.03
C HIS A 98 1.43 -8.55 2.85
N PRO A 99 1.88 -9.80 3.10
CA PRO A 99 2.53 -10.63 2.09
C PRO A 99 1.61 -11.06 0.96
N THR A 100 0.30 -11.00 1.18
CA THR A 100 -0.72 -11.49 0.26
C THR A 100 -1.63 -10.34 -0.18
N GLY A 101 -1.88 -10.23 -1.48
CA GLY A 101 -2.75 -9.19 -2.02
C GLY A 101 -3.07 -9.36 -3.49
N VAL A 102 -3.85 -8.42 -4.01
CA VAL A 102 -4.25 -8.29 -5.41
C VAL A 102 -3.69 -6.98 -5.94
N CYS A 103 -3.00 -7.03 -7.07
CA CYS A 103 -2.62 -5.82 -7.80
C CYS A 103 -3.79 -5.36 -8.65
N LEU A 104 -4.05 -4.05 -8.62
CA LEU A 104 -5.17 -3.39 -9.27
C LEU A 104 -4.63 -2.35 -10.25
N VAL A 105 -5.28 -2.24 -11.41
CA VAL A 105 -4.97 -1.23 -12.44
C VAL A 105 -6.21 -0.39 -12.66
N GLY A 106 -6.04 0.92 -12.76
CA GLY A 106 -7.17 1.83 -12.82
C GLY A 106 -6.80 3.30 -12.94
N ARG A 107 -7.69 4.15 -12.45
CA ARG A 107 -7.65 5.61 -12.60
C ARG A 107 -7.98 6.32 -11.30
N TRP A 108 -7.20 7.34 -11.00
CA TRP A 108 -7.46 8.34 -9.97
C TRP A 108 -8.10 9.57 -10.61
N GLN A 109 -9.15 10.11 -10.00
CA GLN A 109 -9.81 11.33 -10.48
C GLN A 109 -10.33 12.19 -9.34
N ILE A 110 -9.98 13.47 -9.34
CA ILE A 110 -10.57 14.48 -8.45
C ILE A 110 -11.59 15.31 -9.23
N THR A 111 -12.80 15.41 -8.69
CA THR A 111 -13.94 16.10 -9.34
C THR A 111 -14.33 17.39 -8.64
N GLU A 112 -14.08 17.49 -7.34
CA GLU A 112 -14.51 18.62 -6.51
C GLU A 112 -13.44 19.72 -6.41
N ASP A 113 -13.87 20.97 -6.23
CA ASP A 113 -12.98 22.13 -6.01
C ASP A 113 -12.31 22.05 -4.64
N THR A 114 -11.04 21.65 -4.59
CA THR A 114 -10.29 21.53 -3.33
C THR A 114 -9.33 22.71 -3.15
N PRO A 115 -8.96 23.04 -1.91
CA PRO A 115 -7.88 23.99 -1.65
C PRO A 115 -6.48 23.35 -1.75
N TYR A 116 -6.38 22.06 -2.08
CA TYR A 116 -5.14 21.28 -2.06
C TYR A 116 -4.41 21.34 -3.40
N SER A 117 -3.09 21.18 -3.37
CA SER A 117 -2.23 21.28 -4.56
C SER A 117 -2.09 19.95 -5.31
N GLY A 118 -1.44 19.98 -6.47
CA GLY A 118 -1.05 18.79 -7.23
C GLY A 118 -2.23 17.88 -7.60
N TYR A 119 -2.08 16.57 -7.36
CA TYR A 119 -3.09 15.58 -7.74
C TYR A 119 -4.30 15.50 -6.80
N PHE A 120 -4.38 16.41 -5.82
CA PHE A 120 -5.60 16.69 -5.06
C PHE A 120 -6.42 17.85 -5.62
N ARG A 121 -5.93 18.59 -6.63
CA ARG A 121 -6.69 19.66 -7.30
C ARG A 121 -7.83 19.09 -8.14
N ARG A 122 -8.92 19.84 -8.29
CA ARG A 122 -9.99 19.52 -9.24
C ARG A 122 -9.44 19.22 -10.64
N ALA A 123 -10.08 18.24 -11.29
CA ALA A 123 -9.77 17.76 -12.62
C ALA A 123 -8.42 17.04 -12.77
N SER A 124 -7.65 16.89 -11.70
CA SER A 124 -6.48 16.02 -11.70
C SER A 124 -6.87 14.56 -11.96
N LYS A 125 -6.21 13.94 -12.95
CA LYS A 125 -6.42 12.56 -13.36
C LYS A 125 -5.09 11.85 -13.56
N ALA A 126 -4.97 10.64 -13.04
CA ALA A 126 -3.78 9.79 -13.17
C ALA A 126 -4.18 8.35 -13.47
N LEU A 127 -3.36 7.64 -14.23
CA LEU A 127 -3.35 6.18 -14.19
C LEU A 127 -2.79 5.70 -12.85
N VAL A 128 -3.34 4.60 -12.34
CA VAL A 128 -2.96 4.04 -11.04
C VAL A 128 -2.64 2.58 -11.15
N VAL A 129 -1.55 2.21 -10.50
CA VAL A 129 -1.29 0.83 -10.06
C VAL A 129 -1.41 0.79 -8.55
N ALA A 130 -2.21 -0.13 -8.03
CA ALA A 130 -2.43 -0.29 -6.61
C ALA A 130 -2.29 -1.75 -6.18
N ARG A 131 -2.25 -1.97 -4.87
CA ARG A 131 -2.29 -3.30 -4.27
C ARG A 131 -3.21 -3.29 -3.06
N TYR A 132 -4.28 -4.08 -3.15
CA TYR A 132 -5.17 -4.37 -2.03
C TYR A 132 -4.67 -5.61 -1.30
N SER A 133 -4.52 -5.56 0.02
CA SER A 133 -3.83 -6.61 0.76
C SER A 133 -4.36 -6.80 2.18
N SER A 134 -4.09 -7.96 2.76
CA SER A 134 -4.33 -8.23 4.17
C SER A 134 -3.01 -8.52 4.89
N GLY A 135 -2.90 -8.02 6.11
CA GLY A 135 -1.86 -8.39 7.07
C GLY A 135 -2.47 -8.94 8.36
N GLY A 136 -1.63 -9.56 9.19
CA GLY A 136 -1.97 -9.88 10.57
C GLY A 136 -2.46 -11.27 10.91
N GLY A 137 -2.09 -12.26 10.11
CA GLY A 137 -2.39 -13.67 10.40
C GLY A 137 -3.74 -14.16 9.85
N GLY A 138 -4.40 -13.38 8.97
CA GLY A 138 -5.61 -13.83 8.29
C GLY A 138 -5.87 -13.11 6.97
N ASN A 139 -6.14 -13.87 5.92
CA ASN A 139 -6.62 -13.37 4.64
C ASN A 139 -8.14 -13.48 4.49
N ARG A 140 -8.82 -14.14 5.44
CA ARG A 140 -10.22 -14.55 5.30
C ARG A 140 -11.22 -13.67 6.03
N ARG A 141 -12.38 -13.47 5.41
CA ARG A 141 -13.55 -12.76 5.96
C ARG A 141 -13.94 -13.32 7.33
N GLY A 142 -14.41 -12.44 8.23
CA GLY A 142 -14.80 -12.82 9.60
C GLY A 142 -13.62 -13.10 10.54
N ARG A 143 -12.37 -13.02 10.06
CA ARG A 143 -11.17 -13.01 10.90
C ARG A 143 -10.72 -11.57 11.16
N ILE A 144 -9.85 -11.38 12.15
CA ILE A 144 -9.17 -10.09 12.35
C ILE A 144 -8.21 -9.90 11.17
N ARG A 145 -8.46 -8.86 10.37
CA ARG A 145 -7.67 -8.54 9.18
C ARG A 145 -7.17 -7.12 9.29
N SER A 146 -5.93 -6.90 8.89
CA SER A 146 -5.43 -5.56 8.63
C SER A 146 -5.48 -5.33 7.12
N LEU A 147 -6.61 -4.84 6.65
CA LEU A 147 -6.81 -4.51 5.24
C LEU A 147 -6.08 -3.21 4.90
N ALA A 148 -5.40 -3.19 3.75
CA ALA A 148 -4.71 -2.02 3.24
C ALA A 148 -4.84 -1.90 1.72
N LEU A 149 -4.95 -0.67 1.25
CA LEU A 149 -4.84 -0.29 -0.15
C LEU A 149 -3.70 0.71 -0.27
N VAL A 150 -2.66 0.30 -0.96
CA VAL A 150 -1.54 1.15 -1.34
C VAL A 150 -1.59 1.39 -2.83
N GLY A 151 -1.27 2.59 -3.28
CA GLY A 151 -1.35 2.91 -4.70
C GLY A 151 -0.29 3.90 -5.12
N LYS A 152 -0.05 3.92 -6.43
CA LYS A 152 0.97 4.70 -7.11
C LYS A 152 0.33 5.39 -8.30
N LEU A 153 0.38 6.72 -8.28
CA LEU A 153 -0.15 7.58 -9.32
C LEU A 153 0.91 7.84 -10.39
N PHE A 154 0.55 7.59 -11.65
CA PHE A 154 1.31 7.98 -12.82
C PHE A 154 0.64 9.23 -13.40
N PRO A 155 1.36 10.37 -13.52
CA PRO A 155 0.79 11.64 -13.95
C PRO A 155 0.53 11.70 -15.47
N THR A 156 -0.26 10.75 -15.96
CA THR A 156 -0.67 10.59 -17.36
C THR A 156 -2.04 9.91 -17.40
N MET A 157 -2.73 10.05 -18.52
CA MET A 157 -3.90 9.23 -18.89
C MET A 157 -3.63 8.33 -20.10
N ASP A 158 -2.43 8.44 -20.69
CA ASP A 158 -1.96 7.58 -21.77
C ASP A 158 -1.27 6.34 -21.18
N PRO A 159 -1.84 5.13 -21.36
CA PRO A 159 -1.24 3.90 -20.83
C PRO A 159 0.09 3.56 -21.51
N ASP A 160 0.31 4.02 -22.74
CA ASP A 160 1.50 3.76 -23.54
C ASP A 160 2.47 4.96 -23.53
N HIS A 161 2.36 5.83 -22.53
CA HIS A 161 3.21 7.01 -22.38
C HIS A 161 4.70 6.64 -22.45
N HIS A 162 5.35 7.16 -23.48
CA HIS A 162 6.69 6.73 -23.88
C HIS A 162 7.83 7.20 -22.95
N MET A 163 7.63 8.20 -22.11
CA MET A 163 8.66 8.61 -21.15
C MET A 163 8.41 8.01 -19.76
N PRO A 164 9.46 7.62 -19.02
CA PRO A 164 9.34 7.31 -17.60
C PRO A 164 8.77 8.51 -16.84
N LEU A 165 7.84 8.25 -15.93
CA LEU A 165 7.16 9.27 -15.13
C LEU A 165 7.57 9.18 -13.68
N ARG A 166 7.78 10.33 -13.03
CA ARG A 166 7.86 10.38 -11.57
C ARG A 166 6.48 10.10 -10.99
N THR A 167 6.41 9.14 -10.07
CA THR A 167 5.15 8.69 -9.47
C THR A 167 5.00 9.22 -8.05
N ALA A 168 3.77 9.23 -7.54
CA ALA A 168 3.48 9.52 -6.14
C ALA A 168 2.68 8.36 -5.52
N ASN A 169 3.02 7.99 -4.28
CA ASN A 169 2.34 6.90 -3.60
C ASN A 169 1.37 7.42 -2.53
N PHE A 170 0.26 6.70 -2.34
CA PHE A 170 -0.51 6.74 -1.10
C PHE A 170 -0.48 5.37 -0.42
N ILE A 171 -0.64 5.39 0.89
CA ILE A 171 -0.71 4.20 1.72
C ILE A 171 -1.88 4.39 2.67
N THR A 172 -2.86 3.49 2.59
CA THR A 172 -4.03 3.50 3.46
C THR A 172 -4.28 2.12 4.06
N GLN A 173 -4.81 2.09 5.27
CA GLN A 173 -5.00 0.88 6.06
C GLN A 173 -6.14 1.07 7.05
N GLN A 174 -6.78 -0.01 7.49
CA GLN A 174 -7.90 0.07 8.42
C GLN A 174 -7.47 0.30 9.87
N ASP A 175 -6.82 -0.71 10.45
CA ASP A 175 -6.19 -0.72 11.78
C ASP A 175 -4.88 -1.52 11.69
N ILE A 176 -3.80 -1.03 12.29
CA ILE A 176 -2.48 -1.69 12.25
C ILE A 176 -2.48 -3.05 12.96
N GLY A 177 -3.21 -3.14 14.06
CA GLY A 177 -3.54 -4.38 14.78
C GLY A 177 -4.63 -5.20 14.10
N GLY A 178 -5.27 -4.69 13.05
CA GLY A 178 -6.36 -5.31 12.33
C GLY A 178 -7.72 -5.01 12.96
N GLU A 179 -8.78 -5.23 12.18
CA GLU A 179 -10.17 -5.01 12.55
C GLU A 179 -11.01 -6.22 12.10
N ARG A 180 -12.16 -6.43 12.74
CA ARG A 180 -13.14 -7.42 12.25
C ARG A 180 -14.07 -6.73 11.25
N SER A 181 -13.73 -6.85 9.98
CA SER A 181 -14.56 -6.34 8.87
C SER A 181 -15.24 -7.50 8.18
N ASP A 182 -16.55 -7.38 8.01
CA ASP A 182 -17.37 -8.41 7.35
C ASP A 182 -17.18 -8.44 5.83
N SER A 183 -16.62 -7.38 5.24
CA SER A 183 -16.27 -7.31 3.82
C SER A 183 -15.24 -6.23 3.55
N ILE A 184 -14.69 -6.18 2.34
CA ILE A 184 -13.94 -5.01 1.87
C ILE A 184 -14.84 -3.78 1.76
N ASN A 185 -16.15 -3.96 1.50
CA ASN A 185 -17.11 -2.85 1.43
C ASN A 185 -17.29 -2.15 2.79
N ALA A 186 -17.15 -2.90 3.88
CA ALA A 186 -17.21 -2.37 5.24
C ALA A 186 -15.86 -1.79 5.74
N ALA A 187 -14.78 -1.91 4.96
CA ALA A 187 -13.46 -1.47 5.38
C ALA A 187 -13.27 0.03 5.15
N GLU A 188 -12.91 0.75 6.22
CA GLU A 188 -12.46 2.16 6.12
C GLU A 188 -10.93 2.22 6.11
N LEU A 189 -10.35 2.51 4.94
CA LEU A 189 -8.90 2.56 4.76
C LEU A 189 -8.42 4.00 4.88
N ARG A 190 -7.54 4.28 5.85
CA ARG A 190 -7.06 5.63 6.19
C ARG A 190 -5.55 5.72 6.08
N ASN A 191 -5.02 6.89 5.71
CA ASN A 191 -3.58 7.14 5.80
C ASN A 191 -3.09 7.30 7.25
N ALA A 192 -4.02 7.48 8.18
CA ALA A 192 -3.82 7.51 9.63
C ALA A 192 -4.74 6.47 10.30
N PRO A 193 -4.47 5.15 10.14
CA PRO A 193 -5.28 4.08 10.73
C PRO A 193 -5.30 4.14 12.27
N ASP A 194 -6.28 3.47 12.88
CA ASP A 194 -6.18 3.14 14.30
C ASP A 194 -5.06 2.12 14.57
N VAL A 195 -4.65 2.01 15.82
CA VAL A 195 -3.64 1.03 16.24
C VAL A 195 -4.21 0.23 17.40
N THR A 196 -4.53 -1.05 17.17
CA THR A 196 -5.00 -1.94 18.24
C THR A 196 -4.15 -3.20 18.37
N VAL A 197 -2.90 -3.04 18.83
CA VAL A 197 -1.86 -4.11 18.80
C VAL A 197 -2.32 -5.43 19.43
N PHE A 198 -3.03 -5.35 20.57
CA PHE A 198 -3.43 -6.53 21.34
C PHE A 198 -4.65 -7.28 20.78
N ARG A 199 -5.33 -6.74 19.75
CA ARG A 199 -6.49 -7.41 19.15
C ARG A 199 -6.12 -8.77 18.55
N ARG A 200 -4.85 -8.96 18.15
CA ARG A 200 -4.32 -10.22 17.60
C ARG A 200 -3.88 -11.25 18.65
N GLY A 201 -4.15 -11.02 19.93
CA GLY A 201 -3.69 -11.90 21.00
C GLY A 201 -2.16 -12.09 20.98
N PRO A 202 -1.62 -13.32 21.09
CA PRO A 202 -0.19 -13.58 21.09
C PRO A 202 0.57 -13.04 19.85
N ALA A 203 -0.09 -12.94 18.70
CA ALA A 203 0.49 -12.37 17.48
C ALA A 203 0.72 -10.84 17.59
N GLY A 204 0.18 -10.17 18.61
CA GLY A 204 0.50 -8.78 18.92
C GLY A 204 1.97 -8.55 19.29
N THR A 205 2.68 -9.57 19.78
CA THR A 205 4.12 -9.49 20.09
C THR A 205 4.99 -9.20 18.85
N LEU A 206 4.57 -9.69 17.68
CA LEU A 206 5.18 -9.36 16.39
C LEU A 206 5.05 -7.85 16.12
N LEU A 207 3.87 -7.27 16.32
CA LEU A 207 3.61 -5.86 16.09
C LEU A 207 4.40 -4.94 17.02
N ILE A 208 4.62 -5.34 18.28
CA ILE A 208 5.46 -4.58 19.22
C ILE A 208 6.91 -4.48 18.70
N LYS A 209 7.47 -5.59 18.22
CA LYS A 209 8.82 -5.60 17.63
C LYS A 209 8.87 -4.78 16.34
N VAL A 210 7.84 -4.88 15.51
CA VAL A 210 7.71 -4.09 14.28
C VAL A 210 7.69 -2.59 14.60
N ALA A 211 6.89 -2.17 15.59
CA ALA A 211 6.81 -0.78 16.03
C ALA A 211 8.15 -0.26 16.57
N SER A 212 8.88 -1.10 17.32
CA SER A 212 10.23 -0.78 17.83
C SER A 212 11.23 -0.49 16.70
N VAL A 213 11.23 -1.32 15.64
CA VAL A 213 12.12 -1.10 14.49
C VAL A 213 11.67 0.13 13.69
N PHE A 214 10.37 0.29 13.43
CA PHE A 214 9.88 1.43 12.66
C PHE A 214 10.21 2.78 13.30
N ARG A 215 10.12 2.91 14.63
CA ARG A 215 10.50 4.14 15.35
C ARG A 215 11.97 4.53 15.19
N ARG A 216 12.84 3.59 14.82
CA ARG A 216 14.25 3.88 14.54
C ARG A 216 14.45 4.50 13.16
N VAL A 217 13.57 4.19 12.22
CA VAL A 217 13.70 4.60 10.80
C VAL A 217 12.75 5.72 10.38
N ASP A 218 11.63 5.89 11.09
CA ASP A 218 10.57 6.86 10.80
C ASP A 218 10.12 7.57 12.10
N ALA A 219 9.81 8.86 12.01
CA ALA A 219 9.40 9.69 13.16
C ALA A 219 7.95 9.40 13.58
N GLU A 220 7.05 9.22 12.62
CA GLU A 220 5.64 8.89 12.87
C GLU A 220 5.23 7.66 12.05
N PRO A 221 5.48 6.45 12.57
CA PRO A 221 5.33 5.22 11.80
C PRO A 221 3.87 4.80 11.58
N THR A 222 2.92 5.48 12.22
CA THR A 222 1.49 5.11 12.18
C THR A 222 0.65 6.03 11.29
N ILE A 223 1.26 7.06 10.70
CA ILE A 223 0.63 7.97 9.74
C ILE A 223 1.50 8.04 8.48
N ARG A 224 0.87 8.14 7.31
CA ARG A 224 1.54 8.38 6.04
C ARG A 224 1.06 9.69 5.44
N GLN A 225 1.98 10.66 5.34
CA GLN A 225 1.66 11.97 4.80
C GLN A 225 1.35 11.90 3.30
N LEU A 226 0.52 12.82 2.83
CA LEU A 226 0.00 12.82 1.46
C LEU A 226 0.69 13.84 0.57
N TYR A 227 1.73 14.52 1.06
CA TYR A 227 2.49 15.51 0.31
C TYR A 227 3.04 14.99 -1.03
N PRO A 228 3.42 13.70 -1.23
CA PRO A 228 3.89 13.27 -2.54
C PRO A 228 2.84 13.45 -3.64
N ILE A 229 1.55 13.28 -3.30
CA ILE A 229 0.44 13.49 -4.23
C ILE A 229 0.18 14.99 -4.42
N ALA A 230 0.26 15.78 -3.34
CA ALA A 230 0.10 17.23 -3.40
C ALA A 230 1.22 17.93 -4.19
N GLU A 231 2.39 17.28 -4.32
CA GLU A 231 3.55 17.76 -5.10
C GLU A 231 3.60 17.17 -6.52
N LEU A 232 2.83 16.13 -6.81
CA LEU A 232 2.84 15.49 -8.13
C LEU A 232 2.33 16.47 -9.20
N GLY A 233 3.10 16.64 -10.29
CA GLY A 233 2.75 17.52 -11.40
C GLY A 233 2.58 19.00 -11.04
N LYS A 234 2.96 19.39 -9.83
CA LYS A 234 2.88 20.76 -9.33
C LYS A 234 3.98 21.62 -9.99
N ALA A 235 3.69 22.88 -10.28
CA ALA A 235 4.72 23.84 -10.68
C ALA A 235 5.71 24.11 -9.53
N GLY A 236 6.95 24.48 -9.86
CA GLY A 236 8.02 24.62 -8.86
C GLY A 236 7.81 25.76 -7.86
N ASP A 237 7.08 26.81 -8.26
CA ASP A 237 6.77 28.01 -7.50
C ASP A 237 5.45 27.94 -6.73
N GLU A 238 4.60 26.95 -7.02
CA GLU A 238 3.35 26.75 -6.30
C GLU A 238 3.62 26.15 -4.91
N PRO A 239 3.09 26.73 -3.81
CA PRO A 239 3.20 26.14 -2.47
C PRO A 239 2.55 24.75 -2.39
N THR A 240 3.13 23.84 -1.61
CA THR A 240 2.49 22.55 -1.32
C THR A 240 1.33 22.78 -0.36
N ARG A 241 0.18 22.13 -0.62
CA ARG A 241 -0.92 22.05 0.33
C ARG A 241 -1.53 20.66 0.29
N ALA A 242 -1.12 19.81 1.21
CA ALA A 242 -1.58 18.44 1.35
C ALA A 242 -2.72 18.34 2.38
N PRO A 243 -3.75 17.51 2.15
CA PRO A 243 -4.68 17.15 3.21
C PRO A 243 -3.93 16.41 4.33
N ALA A 244 -4.31 16.65 5.57
CA ALA A 244 -3.76 15.90 6.71
C ALA A 244 -4.15 14.41 6.63
N PHE A 245 -5.43 14.17 6.32
CA PHE A 245 -6.03 12.85 6.33
C PHE A 245 -6.80 12.56 5.06
N MET A 246 -6.70 11.32 4.61
CA MET A 246 -7.45 10.76 3.50
C MET A 246 -7.99 9.41 3.91
N ARG A 247 -9.22 9.13 3.51
CA ARG A 247 -9.81 7.80 3.56
C ARG A 247 -10.28 7.34 2.19
N LEU A 248 -10.21 6.04 1.99
CA LEU A 248 -10.74 5.33 0.84
C LEU A 248 -11.83 4.38 1.35
N LEU A 249 -13.01 4.50 0.77
CA LEU A 249 -14.18 3.66 1.04
C LEU A 249 -14.63 3.05 -0.28
N VAL A 250 -14.91 1.75 -0.31
CA VAL A 250 -15.61 1.15 -1.45
C VAL A 250 -16.89 1.95 -1.70
N ALA A 251 -17.18 2.24 -2.96
CA ALA A 251 -18.32 3.07 -3.33
C ALA A 251 -19.64 2.41 -2.86
N PRO A 252 -20.59 3.15 -2.29
CA PRO A 252 -21.81 2.58 -1.68
C PRO A 252 -22.67 1.73 -2.62
N GLU A 253 -22.62 2.01 -3.92
CA GLU A 253 -23.34 1.28 -4.97
C GLU A 253 -22.71 -0.08 -5.31
N GLN A 254 -21.49 -0.35 -4.84
CA GLN A 254 -20.83 -1.63 -5.09
C GLN A 254 -21.50 -2.76 -4.31
N PRO A 255 -21.81 -3.89 -4.96
CA PRO A 255 -22.38 -5.03 -4.26
C PRO A 255 -21.37 -5.58 -3.24
N VAL A 256 -21.89 -6.10 -2.13
CA VAL A 256 -21.10 -6.95 -1.24
C VAL A 256 -21.02 -8.33 -1.87
N ILE A 257 -19.81 -8.81 -2.12
CA ILE A 257 -19.61 -10.17 -2.65
C ILE A 257 -20.13 -11.18 -1.63
N ALA A 258 -21.06 -12.04 -2.07
CA ALA A 258 -21.66 -13.07 -1.24
C ALA A 258 -20.66 -14.18 -0.91
N GLY A 259 -20.77 -14.75 0.29
CA GLY A 259 -19.94 -15.86 0.75
C GLY A 259 -19.38 -15.64 2.16
N GLU A 260 -19.14 -16.76 2.84
CA GLU A 260 -18.47 -16.78 4.14
C GLU A 260 -17.00 -17.16 3.96
N ASP A 261 -16.14 -16.77 4.91
CA ASP A 261 -14.72 -17.14 4.96
C ASP A 261 -13.93 -16.88 3.65
N LEU A 262 -14.39 -15.92 2.84
CA LEU A 262 -13.75 -15.55 1.58
C LEU A 262 -12.32 -15.06 1.80
N ASP A 263 -11.37 -15.54 1.00
CA ASP A 263 -10.06 -14.91 0.88
C ASP A 263 -10.25 -13.49 0.34
N VAL A 264 -9.53 -12.52 0.91
CA VAL A 264 -9.57 -11.11 0.47
C VAL A 264 -9.28 -10.97 -1.01
N ARG A 265 -8.46 -11.86 -1.58
CA ARG A 265 -8.14 -11.85 -3.00
C ARG A 265 -9.34 -12.25 -3.84
N ASP A 266 -10.07 -13.27 -3.43
CA ASP A 266 -11.30 -13.69 -4.11
C ASP A 266 -12.37 -12.59 -4.00
N GLU A 267 -12.47 -11.96 -2.82
CA GLU A 267 -13.39 -10.86 -2.58
C GLU A 267 -13.11 -9.65 -3.50
N VAL A 268 -11.83 -9.28 -3.66
CA VAL A 268 -11.41 -8.20 -4.57
C VAL A 268 -11.58 -8.59 -6.04
N MET A 269 -11.15 -9.78 -6.44
CA MET A 269 -11.26 -10.23 -7.83
C MET A 269 -12.71 -10.32 -8.28
N ALA A 270 -13.62 -10.79 -7.42
CA ALA A 270 -15.05 -10.90 -7.73
C ALA A 270 -15.74 -9.54 -7.99
N GLN A 271 -15.20 -8.43 -7.47
CA GLN A 271 -15.70 -7.09 -7.78
C GLN A 271 -15.49 -6.71 -9.25
N ILE A 272 -14.51 -7.30 -9.93
CA ILE A 272 -14.10 -6.95 -11.30
C ILE A 272 -14.46 -8.07 -12.29
N PHE A 273 -14.23 -9.33 -11.92
CA PHE A 273 -14.34 -10.50 -12.79
C PHE A 273 -15.45 -11.44 -12.34
N ASP A 274 -16.00 -12.19 -13.30
CA ASP A 274 -16.71 -13.42 -13.00
C ASP A 274 -15.70 -14.56 -12.85
N ARG A 275 -15.90 -15.42 -11.84
CA ARG A 275 -14.97 -16.51 -11.55
C ARG A 275 -14.83 -17.43 -12.77
N GLY A 276 -13.59 -17.72 -13.18
CA GLY A 276 -13.31 -18.55 -14.35
C GLY A 276 -13.38 -17.81 -15.70
N ASP A 277 -13.68 -16.51 -15.71
CA ASP A 277 -13.67 -15.66 -16.91
C ASP A 277 -12.54 -14.61 -16.80
N PRO A 278 -11.59 -14.56 -17.75
CA PRO A 278 -10.47 -13.61 -17.71
C PRO A 278 -10.88 -12.18 -18.11
N VAL A 279 -12.10 -11.95 -18.60
CA VAL A 279 -12.55 -10.64 -19.08
C VAL A 279 -13.19 -9.87 -17.92
N PRO A 280 -12.71 -8.65 -17.59
CA PRO A 280 -13.38 -7.78 -16.62
C PRO A 280 -14.85 -7.54 -17.01
N LYS A 281 -15.75 -7.66 -16.05
CA LYS A 281 -17.20 -7.44 -16.21
C LYS A 281 -17.68 -6.17 -15.53
N ARG A 282 -16.91 -5.70 -14.56
CA ARG A 282 -17.26 -4.66 -13.60
C ARG A 282 -16.00 -3.90 -13.21
N THR A 283 -16.18 -2.85 -12.42
CA THR A 283 -15.07 -2.09 -11.82
C THR A 283 -15.15 -2.17 -10.30
N LEU A 284 -14.01 -2.13 -9.62
CA LEU A 284 -13.91 -1.87 -8.19
C LEU A 284 -13.65 -0.37 -7.96
N THR A 285 -14.60 0.33 -7.38
CA THR A 285 -14.53 1.79 -7.18
C THR A 285 -14.41 2.12 -5.71
N PHE A 286 -13.47 3.02 -5.38
CA PHE A 286 -13.36 3.66 -4.09
C PHE A 286 -13.68 5.15 -4.21
N THR A 287 -14.34 5.70 -3.20
CA THR A 287 -14.45 7.14 -3.02
C THR A 287 -13.21 7.66 -2.30
N ILE A 288 -12.79 8.87 -2.66
CA ILE A 288 -11.67 9.57 -2.04
C ILE A 288 -12.26 10.70 -1.19
N ASP A 289 -12.17 10.56 0.13
CA ASP A 289 -12.56 11.60 1.06
C ASP A 289 -11.33 12.13 1.82
N VAL A 290 -11.31 13.43 2.11
CA VAL A 290 -10.21 14.10 2.81
C VAL A 290 -10.71 14.97 3.95
N THR A 291 -9.85 15.21 4.94
CA THR A 291 -10.07 16.21 6.00
C THR A 291 -8.74 16.66 6.59
N ASP A 292 -8.75 17.86 7.18
CA ASP A 292 -7.68 18.38 8.03
C ASP A 292 -8.01 18.27 9.52
N ASP A 293 -9.25 17.90 9.86
CA ASP A 293 -9.75 17.87 11.22
C ASP A 293 -9.73 16.44 11.78
N GLY A 294 -8.76 16.19 12.66
CA GLY A 294 -8.60 14.93 13.37
C GLY A 294 -7.93 15.09 14.71
N ASP A 295 -8.25 14.18 15.62
CA ASP A 295 -7.66 14.08 16.95
C ASP A 295 -7.10 12.67 17.18
N THR A 296 -6.01 12.57 17.94
CA THR A 296 -5.35 11.31 18.30
C THR A 296 -5.31 11.17 19.80
N SER A 297 -5.83 10.06 20.32
CA SER A 297 -5.84 9.74 21.75
C SER A 297 -5.41 8.29 22.02
N GLY A 298 -5.15 7.98 23.28
CA GLY A 298 -4.76 6.65 23.74
C GLY A 298 -3.26 6.48 23.97
N THR A 299 -2.78 5.24 23.93
CA THR A 299 -1.39 4.89 24.23
C THR A 299 -0.69 4.38 22.96
N PRO A 300 0.65 4.33 22.92
CA PRO A 300 1.40 3.83 21.75
C PRO A 300 0.97 2.48 21.16
N PHE A 301 0.36 1.61 21.97
CA PHE A 301 -0.10 0.28 21.54
C PHE A 301 -1.62 0.19 21.34
N ARG A 302 -2.34 1.26 21.69
CA ARG A 302 -3.78 1.42 21.51
C ARG A 302 -4.07 2.88 21.16
N VAL A 303 -3.90 3.24 19.90
CA VAL A 303 -4.14 4.60 19.39
C VAL A 303 -5.51 4.63 18.73
N ARG A 304 -6.34 5.58 19.15
CA ARG A 304 -7.65 5.87 18.56
C ARG A 304 -7.58 7.23 17.87
N ARG A 305 -8.05 7.29 16.63
CA ARG A 305 -8.13 8.51 15.84
C ARG A 305 -9.58 8.80 15.49
N THR A 306 -9.98 10.04 15.74
CA THR A 306 -11.32 10.54 15.41
C THR A 306 -11.17 11.64 14.39
N PHE A 307 -11.94 11.57 13.32
CA PHE A 307 -11.89 12.52 12.22
C PHE A 307 -13.27 13.15 12.03
N ARG A 308 -13.29 14.41 11.62
CA ARG A 308 -14.50 15.20 11.41
C ARG A 308 -14.45 15.85 10.03
N ASN A 309 -15.59 16.36 9.58
CA ASN A 309 -15.66 17.19 8.38
C ASN A 309 -15.10 16.53 7.10
N TRP A 310 -15.30 15.22 6.95
CA TRP A 310 -14.91 14.51 5.74
C TRP A 310 -15.58 15.11 4.52
N ARG A 311 -14.76 15.44 3.52
CA ARG A 311 -15.24 15.91 2.23
C ARG A 311 -14.84 14.91 1.16
N ARG A 312 -15.83 14.40 0.43
CA ARG A 312 -15.57 13.67 -0.81
C ARG A 312 -14.96 14.62 -1.82
N ILE A 313 -13.91 14.19 -2.51
CA ILE A 313 -13.23 15.01 -3.52
C ILE A 313 -13.08 14.29 -4.86
N GLY A 314 -13.23 12.97 -4.90
CA GLY A 314 -12.99 12.20 -6.10
C GLY A 314 -13.23 10.71 -5.95
N SER A 315 -12.69 9.96 -6.89
CA SER A 315 -12.79 8.50 -6.95
C SER A 315 -11.52 7.85 -7.47
N LEU A 316 -11.40 6.57 -7.14
CA LEU A 316 -10.38 5.65 -7.61
C LEU A 316 -11.09 4.44 -8.21
N VAL A 317 -11.01 4.27 -9.53
CA VAL A 317 -11.75 3.26 -10.28
C VAL A 317 -10.78 2.24 -10.85
N PHE A 318 -10.92 0.98 -10.47
CA PHE A 318 -10.12 -0.13 -10.97
C PHE A 318 -10.92 -1.00 -11.92
N ASP A 319 -10.39 -1.20 -13.12
CA ASP A 319 -11.05 -1.94 -14.20
C ASP A 319 -10.31 -3.24 -14.55
N ASN A 320 -9.15 -3.50 -13.92
CA ASN A 320 -8.39 -4.72 -14.11
C ASN A 320 -7.62 -5.09 -12.83
N ALA A 321 -7.31 -6.37 -12.65
CA ALA A 321 -6.59 -6.86 -11.50
C ALA A 321 -5.84 -8.17 -11.78
N VAL A 322 -4.83 -8.45 -10.97
CA VAL A 322 -4.07 -9.71 -11.02
C VAL A 322 -3.56 -10.09 -9.64
N VAL A 323 -3.63 -11.39 -9.33
CA VAL A 323 -2.92 -11.99 -8.19
C VAL A 323 -1.65 -12.62 -8.73
N SER A 324 -0.50 -12.01 -8.46
CA SER A 324 0.77 -12.42 -9.08
C SER A 324 1.94 -12.41 -8.10
N HIS A 325 2.96 -13.21 -8.42
CA HIS A 325 4.22 -13.18 -7.69
C HIS A 325 4.86 -11.80 -7.71
N ASN A 326 4.78 -11.09 -8.84
CA ASN A 326 5.37 -9.76 -8.96
C ASN A 326 4.60 -8.73 -8.12
N GLY A 327 3.29 -8.91 -7.90
CA GLY A 327 2.54 -8.13 -6.92
C GLY A 327 3.01 -8.34 -5.48
N ASP A 328 3.39 -9.57 -5.14
CA ASP A 328 3.80 -9.94 -3.79
C ASP A 328 5.31 -9.76 -3.51
N ALA A 329 6.14 -9.64 -4.54
CA ALA A 329 7.59 -9.60 -4.39
C ALA A 329 8.31 -8.45 -5.12
N VAL A 330 7.76 -7.90 -6.20
CA VAL A 330 8.51 -7.00 -7.09
C VAL A 330 8.01 -5.56 -7.01
N ILE A 331 6.70 -5.32 -7.09
CA ILE A 331 6.19 -3.95 -7.07
C ILE A 331 6.53 -3.26 -5.75
N HIS A 332 6.94 -2.00 -5.80
CA HIS A 332 7.37 -1.26 -4.63
C HIS A 332 6.59 0.05 -4.48
N PHE A 333 6.20 0.32 -3.24
CA PHE A 333 5.51 1.53 -2.82
C PHE A 333 6.39 2.21 -1.79
N ALA A 334 7.14 3.22 -2.23
CA ALA A 334 7.97 4.03 -1.36
C ALA A 334 7.09 4.75 -0.33
N HIS A 335 7.46 4.62 0.94
CA HIS A 335 6.81 5.35 2.02
C HIS A 335 7.32 6.81 2.03
N PRO A 336 6.43 7.80 2.17
CA PRO A 336 6.87 9.18 2.36
C PRO A 336 7.66 9.27 3.67
N THR A 337 8.78 9.98 3.62
CA THR A 337 9.51 10.38 4.82
C THR A 337 8.67 11.38 5.60
N TRP A 338 8.65 11.27 6.93
CA TRP A 338 7.93 12.25 7.74
C TRP A 338 8.51 13.66 7.59
N ARG A 339 7.64 14.66 7.47
CA ARG A 339 7.96 16.08 7.59
C ARG A 339 7.26 16.65 8.82
N GLN A 340 7.94 17.48 9.61
CA GLN A 340 7.31 18.13 10.78
C GLN A 340 6.18 19.06 10.34
N ASP A 341 6.39 19.78 9.25
CA ASP A 341 5.37 20.45 8.47
C ASP A 341 5.21 19.69 7.15
N ARG A 342 4.04 19.07 6.95
CA ARG A 342 3.74 18.26 5.75
C ARG A 342 3.86 19.06 4.45
N ASP A 343 3.67 20.38 4.51
CA ASP A 343 3.67 21.27 3.36
C ASP A 343 5.07 21.89 3.11
N ASP A 344 6.02 21.75 4.04
CA ASP A 344 7.39 22.26 3.88
C ASP A 344 8.43 21.11 3.74
N PRO A 345 9.01 20.89 2.54
CA PRO A 345 10.05 19.89 2.33
C PRO A 345 11.31 20.10 3.19
N ALA A 346 11.61 21.32 3.63
CA ALA A 346 12.76 21.61 4.49
C ALA A 346 12.62 21.01 5.90
N THR A 347 11.43 20.57 6.28
CA THR A 347 11.16 19.96 7.60
C THR A 347 11.20 18.43 7.60
N ALA A 348 11.65 17.82 6.51
CA ALA A 348 11.85 16.37 6.42
C ALA A 348 12.76 15.87 7.55
N THR A 349 12.34 14.81 8.25
CA THR A 349 13.12 14.19 9.33
C THR A 349 14.14 13.19 8.82
N ARG A 350 14.11 12.88 7.52
CA ARG A 350 15.06 11.99 6.85
C ARG A 350 15.45 12.57 5.49
N LEU A 351 16.75 12.71 5.24
CA LEU A 351 17.33 13.18 3.99
C LEU A 351 18.44 12.23 3.57
N ASN A 352 18.46 11.82 2.31
CA ASN A 352 19.52 10.98 1.75
C ASN A 352 19.86 9.76 2.62
N LYS A 353 18.83 9.05 3.11
CA LYS A 353 18.95 7.85 3.96
C LYS A 353 19.47 8.08 5.38
N VAL A 354 19.60 9.34 5.80
CA VAL A 354 20.03 9.72 7.14
C VAL A 354 18.86 10.38 7.85
N LYS A 355 18.57 9.93 9.07
CA LYS A 355 17.65 10.64 9.95
C LYS A 355 18.34 11.93 10.40
N VAL A 356 17.76 13.08 10.06
CA VAL A 356 18.35 14.41 10.29
C VAL A 356 17.65 15.18 11.42
N ARG A 357 16.49 14.71 11.90
CA ARG A 357 15.74 15.28 13.03
C ARG A 357 15.10 14.20 13.89
#